data_AF-A0A8X6W530-F1
#
_entry.id   AF-A0A8X6W530-F1
#
_cell.length_a   1.000
_cell.length_b   1.000
_cell.length_c   1.000
_cell.angle_alpha   90.00
_cell.angle_beta   90.00
_cell.angle_gamma   90.00
#
_symmetry.space_group_name_H-M   'P 1'
#
loop_
_entity.id
_entity.type
_entity.pdbx_description
1 polymer ?
#
loop_
_entity_poly.entity_id
_entity_poly.type
_entity_poly.pdbx_seq_one_letter_code
_entity_poly.pdbx_strand_id
1 'polypeptide(L)'
;MEDILAVKIPAFVSSDPALWFGMLELTFELAVPSPITDERTKYHFCVAHLSPDAAMAVRDQLPPNVQSIRASIQPLTAQKTSEVTARILEVTPVQISAVSKYSSSVSDDSRKSKLLKELKLLGQEVKELR
;
A
#
# COMPACT_ATOMS: atom_id res chain seq x y z
N MET A 1 -9.47 -7.04 20.30
CA MET A 1 -10.38 -5.88 20.24
C MET A 1 -9.49 -4.70 20.52
N GLU A 2 -9.12 -3.98 19.48
CA GLU A 2 -8.17 -2.87 19.56
C GLU A 2 -8.85 -1.76 20.33
N ASP A 3 -8.36 -1.47 21.53
CA ASP A 3 -8.87 -0.39 22.37
C ASP A 3 -8.83 0.89 21.53
N ILE A 4 -10.02 1.34 21.14
CA ILE A 4 -10.20 2.55 20.34
C ILE A 4 -9.73 3.68 21.23
N LEU A 5 -8.49 4.11 21.03
CA LEU A 5 -7.87 5.22 21.75
C LEU A 5 -8.86 6.39 21.71
N ALA A 6 -9.34 6.81 22.88
CA ALA A 6 -10.34 7.88 23.02
C ALA A 6 -9.70 9.25 22.77
N VAL A 7 -9.02 9.39 21.64
CA VAL A 7 -8.30 10.59 21.21
C VAL A 7 -9.29 11.48 20.50
N LYS A 8 -9.69 12.56 21.19
CA LYS A 8 -10.60 13.56 20.64
C LYS A 8 -9.82 14.50 19.72
N ILE A 9 -9.78 14.16 18.44
CA ILE A 9 -9.05 14.95 17.44
C ILE A 9 -9.73 16.33 17.26
N PRO A 10 -8.98 17.44 17.33
CA PRO A 10 -9.51 18.78 17.09
C PRO A 10 -9.90 18.99 15.62
N ALA A 11 -10.90 19.85 15.37
CA ALA A 11 -11.34 20.19 14.02
C ALA A 11 -10.21 20.89 13.24
N PHE A 12 -10.06 20.55 11.96
CA PHE A 12 -9.03 21.13 11.10
C PHE A 12 -9.23 22.64 10.91
N VAL A 13 -8.15 23.41 11.10
CA VAL A 13 -8.14 24.87 10.93
C VAL A 13 -7.39 25.20 9.64
N SER A 14 -8.12 25.42 8.55
CA SER A 14 -7.52 25.74 7.24
C SER A 14 -6.82 27.09 7.18
N SER A 15 -7.22 28.04 8.05
CA SER A 15 -6.60 29.35 8.15
C SER A 15 -5.20 29.31 8.79
N ASP A 16 -4.98 28.36 9.70
CA ASP A 16 -3.70 28.17 10.39
C ASP A 16 -3.44 26.67 10.62
N PRO A 17 -2.92 25.97 9.60
CA PRO A 17 -2.61 24.55 9.71
C PRO A 17 -1.54 24.25 10.77
N ALA A 18 -0.60 25.17 11.00
CA ALA A 18 0.47 25.00 11.97
C ALA A 18 -0.09 24.94 13.40
N LEU A 19 -1.03 25.82 13.74
CA LEU A 19 -1.76 25.77 15.01
C LEU A 19 -2.50 24.43 15.18
N TRP A 20 -3.16 23.96 14.11
CA TRP A 20 -3.87 22.67 14.17
C TRP A 20 -2.93 21.50 14.45
N PHE A 21 -1.78 21.42 13.76
CA PHE A 21 -0.77 20.39 14.03
C PHE A 21 -0.24 20.47 15.47
N GLY A 22 -0.04 21.66 16.02
CA GLY A 22 0.37 21.84 17.41
C GLY A 22 -0.68 21.33 18.41
N MET A 23 -1.95 21.66 18.21
CA MET A 23 -3.05 21.13 19.04
C MET A 23 -3.18 19.61 18.93
N LEU A 24 -2.98 19.07 17.72
CA LEU A 24 -3.02 17.64 17.46
C LEU A 24 -1.90 16.90 18.17
N GLU A 25 -0.67 17.43 18.12
CA GLU A 25 0.50 16.88 18.81
C GLU A 25 0.29 16.82 20.33
N LEU A 26 -0.25 17.88 20.92
CA LEU A 26 -0.63 17.88 22.35
C LEU A 26 -1.71 16.84 22.66
N THR A 27 -2.64 16.60 21.74
CA THR A 27 -3.68 15.57 21.89
C THR A 27 -3.06 14.16 21.89
N PHE A 28 -2.01 13.94 21.09
CA PHE A 28 -1.26 12.69 21.08
C PHE A 28 -0.43 12.49 22.36
N GLU A 29 0.17 13.55 22.89
CA GLU A 29 0.89 13.50 24.18
C GLU A 29 -0.06 13.23 25.36
N LEU A 30 -1.27 13.78 25.32
CA LEU A 30 -2.28 13.62 26.38
C LEU A 30 -3.22 12.42 26.14
N ALA A 31 -2.94 11.58 25.14
CA ALA A 31 -3.77 10.43 24.82
C ALA A 31 -3.80 9.41 25.97
N VAL A 32 -4.99 8.86 26.26
CA VAL A 32 -5.24 7.88 27.33
C VAL A 32 -5.76 6.59 26.69
N PRO A 33 -5.30 5.39 27.11
CA PRO A 33 -4.46 5.08 28.29
C PRO A 33 -2.96 5.31 28.13
N SER A 34 -2.46 5.52 26.91
CA SER A 34 -1.04 5.76 26.65
C SER A 34 -0.85 6.85 25.59
N PRO A 35 0.17 7.70 25.74
CA PRO A 35 0.50 8.69 24.73
C PRO A 35 0.83 8.04 23.38
N ILE A 36 0.41 8.68 22.30
CA ILE A 36 0.73 8.23 20.94
C ILE A 36 2.09 8.81 20.59
N THR A 37 3.13 7.98 20.71
CA THR A 37 4.51 8.36 20.33
C THR A 37 4.89 7.88 18.94
N ASP A 38 4.19 6.87 18.40
CA ASP A 38 4.48 6.29 17.09
C ASP A 38 4.08 7.23 15.94
N GLU A 39 5.07 7.67 15.18
CA GLU A 39 4.90 8.63 14.08
C GLU A 39 3.99 8.07 12.96
N ARG A 40 4.04 6.76 12.71
CA ARG A 40 3.17 6.11 11.72
C ARG A 40 1.70 6.19 12.12
N THR A 41 1.43 5.99 13.41
CA THR A 41 0.09 6.11 14.00
C THR A 41 -0.38 7.57 13.97
N LYS A 42 0.47 8.53 14.37
CA LYS A 42 0.18 9.97 14.24
C LYS A 42 -0.20 10.35 12.81
N TYR A 43 0.59 9.89 11.83
CA TYR A 43 0.31 10.10 10.41
C TYR A 43 -1.07 9.55 10.00
N HIS A 44 -1.41 8.33 10.43
CA HIS A 44 -2.73 7.75 10.17
C HIS A 44 -3.87 8.61 10.73
N PHE A 45 -3.72 9.12 11.95
CA PHE A 45 -4.71 10.02 12.56
C PHE A 45 -4.85 11.32 11.79
N CYS A 46 -3.74 11.93 11.37
CA CYS A 46 -3.76 13.13 10.53
C CYS A 46 -4.56 12.87 9.25
N VAL A 47 -4.17 11.86 8.47
CA VAL A 47 -4.80 11.56 7.17
C VAL A 47 -6.28 11.20 7.32
N ALA A 48 -6.66 10.49 8.37
CA ALA A 48 -8.06 10.12 8.62
C ALA A 48 -8.96 11.33 8.95
N HIS A 49 -8.39 12.41 9.50
CA HIS A 49 -9.13 13.62 9.92
C HIS A 49 -8.93 14.81 8.99
N LEU A 50 -8.07 14.67 7.97
CA LEU A 50 -7.88 15.64 6.89
C LEU A 50 -8.86 15.33 5.75
N SER A 51 -9.77 16.27 5.46
CA SER A 51 -10.59 16.20 4.24
C SER A 51 -9.72 16.37 2.99
N PRO A 52 -10.15 15.89 1.80
CA PRO A 52 -9.39 16.02 0.55
C PRO A 52 -8.97 17.46 0.25
N ASP A 53 -9.86 18.43 0.49
CA ASP A 53 -9.58 19.85 0.29
C ASP A 53 -8.55 20.39 1.29
N ALA A 54 -8.63 19.94 2.54
CA ALA A 54 -7.68 20.30 3.59
C ALA A 54 -6.29 19.71 3.29
N ALA A 55 -6.22 18.49 2.77
CA ALA A 55 -4.97 17.87 2.32
C ALA A 55 -4.32 18.68 1.20
N MET A 56 -5.10 19.22 0.26
CA MET A 56 -4.57 20.15 -0.76
C MET A 56 -4.03 21.43 -0.14
N ALA A 57 -4.74 22.02 0.82
CA ALA A 57 -4.28 23.23 1.51
C ALA A 57 -2.96 23.03 2.26
N VAL A 58 -2.80 21.92 2.99
CA VAL A 58 -1.53 21.56 3.64
C VAL A 58 -0.44 21.31 2.60
N ARG A 59 -0.78 20.73 1.45
CA ARG A 59 0.17 20.49 0.34
C ARG A 59 0.75 21.79 -0.25
N ASP A 60 0.05 22.91 -0.12
CA ASP A 60 0.52 24.22 -0.61
C ASP A 60 1.22 25.05 0.47
N GLN A 61 1.30 24.54 1.71
CA GLN A 61 2.16 25.10 2.77
C GLN A 61 3.57 24.49 2.77
N LEU A 62 3.88 23.59 1.85
CA LEU A 62 5.22 23.05 1.68
C LEU A 62 6.23 24.19 1.43
N PRO A 63 7.44 24.12 1.98
CA PRO A 63 8.48 25.11 1.75
C PRO A 63 8.74 25.36 0.25
N PRO A 64 9.09 26.60 -0.14
CA PRO A 64 9.21 26.99 -1.55
C PRO A 64 10.23 26.16 -2.34
N ASN A 65 11.28 25.68 -1.69
CA ASN A 65 12.25 24.74 -2.28
C ASN A 65 11.62 23.39 -2.66
N VAL A 66 10.73 22.86 -1.82
CA VAL A 66 10.02 21.61 -2.10
C VAL A 66 8.95 21.82 -3.17
N GLN A 67 8.28 22.98 -3.17
CA GLN A 67 7.33 23.33 -4.23
C GLN A 67 7.99 23.51 -5.59
N SER A 68 9.18 24.12 -5.64
CA SER A 68 9.96 24.28 -6.86
C SER A 68 10.35 22.92 -7.46
N ILE A 69 10.80 21.98 -6.61
CA ILE A 69 11.07 20.60 -7.03
C ILE A 69 9.80 19.92 -7.54
N ARG A 70 8.67 20.04 -6.83
CA ARG A 70 7.37 19.49 -7.27
C ARG A 70 6.93 20.04 -8.63
N ALA A 71 6.98 21.36 -8.80
CA ALA A 71 6.64 22.04 -10.04
C ALA A 71 7.56 21.65 -11.19
N SER A 72 8.83 21.38 -10.90
CA SER A 72 9.79 20.87 -11.89
C SER A 72 9.53 19.42 -12.29
N ILE A 73 8.96 18.57 -11.41
CA ILE A 73 8.71 17.14 -11.67
C ILE A 73 7.34 16.92 -12.34
N GLN A 74 6.33 17.75 -12.05
CA GLN A 74 4.97 17.60 -12.58
C GLN A 74 4.87 17.59 -14.12
N PRO A 75 5.61 18.42 -14.89
CA PRO A 75 5.63 18.33 -16.35
C PRO A 75 6.30 17.05 -16.88
N LEU A 76 7.25 16.47 -16.13
CA LEU A 76 7.93 15.25 -16.57
C LEU A 76 6.98 14.04 -16.60
N THR A 77 5.98 13.97 -15.73
CA THR A 77 5.10 12.81 -15.61
C THR A 77 4.08 12.72 -16.76
N ALA A 78 3.54 13.85 -17.22
CA ALA A 78 2.58 13.89 -18.33
C ALA A 78 3.27 13.76 -19.71
N GLN A 79 4.43 14.40 -19.89
CA GLN A 79 5.16 14.37 -21.16
C GLN A 79 5.86 13.01 -21.39
N LYS A 80 6.47 12.42 -20.35
CA LYS A 80 7.13 11.11 -20.48
C LYS A 80 6.15 9.94 -20.64
N THR A 81 4.94 10.00 -20.08
CA THR A 81 3.94 8.94 -20.29
C THR A 81 3.39 8.97 -21.71
N SER A 82 3.12 10.15 -22.28
CA SER A 82 2.73 10.29 -23.69
C SER A 82 3.82 9.77 -24.64
N GLU A 83 5.07 10.14 -24.42
CA GLU A 83 6.20 9.71 -25.27
C GLU A 83 6.48 8.21 -25.13
N VAL A 84 6.44 7.65 -23.92
CA VAL A 84 6.64 6.22 -23.68
C VAL A 84 5.46 5.39 -24.20
N THR A 85 4.22 5.84 -24.05
CA THR A 85 3.05 5.17 -24.66
C THR A 85 3.13 5.18 -26.18
N ALA A 86 3.53 6.30 -26.80
CA ALA A 86 3.74 6.38 -28.25
C ALA A 86 4.84 5.42 -28.72
N ARG A 87 5.98 5.35 -28.00
CA ARG A 87 7.10 4.45 -28.29
C ARG A 87 6.76 2.97 -28.08
N ILE A 88 5.88 2.63 -27.13
CA ILE A 88 5.42 1.25 -26.89
C ILE A 88 4.44 0.79 -27.98
N LEU A 89 3.55 1.67 -28.46
CA LEU A 89 2.60 1.37 -29.52
C LEU A 89 3.28 1.06 -30.87
N GLU A 90 4.47 1.61 -31.13
CA GLU A 90 5.23 1.34 -32.35
C GLU A 90 6.04 0.03 -32.31
N VAL A 91 6.28 -0.57 -31.14
CA VAL A 91 7.25 -1.69 -30.99
C VAL A 91 6.61 -3.07 -30.83
N THR A 92 5.29 -3.25 -30.99
CA THR A 92 4.74 -4.63 -31.05
C THR A 92 3.44 -4.77 -31.84
N PRO A 93 3.43 -5.71 -32.81
CA PRO A 93 2.37 -6.69 -32.92
C PRO A 93 2.92 -8.04 -32.46
N VAL A 94 2.93 -8.29 -31.15
CA VAL A 94 3.17 -9.63 -30.62
C VAL A 94 1.89 -10.45 -30.83
N GLN A 95 1.80 -11.11 -31.98
CA GLN A 95 0.79 -12.12 -32.28
C GLN A 95 1.16 -13.41 -31.54
N ILE A 96 0.78 -13.55 -30.25
CA ILE A 96 0.86 -14.84 -29.55
C ILE A 96 -0.43 -15.63 -29.80
N SER A 97 -0.60 -16.18 -31.00
CA SER A 97 -1.72 -17.07 -31.32
C SER A 97 -1.43 -18.56 -31.03
N ALA A 98 -0.30 -18.89 -30.39
CA ALA A 98 0.16 -20.27 -30.23
C ALA A 98 0.11 -20.85 -28.79
N VAL A 99 -0.45 -20.15 -27.80
CA VAL A 99 -0.53 -20.70 -26.42
C VAL A 99 -1.91 -21.26 -26.03
N SER A 100 -2.87 -21.27 -26.96
CA SER A 100 -4.24 -21.75 -26.69
C SER A 100 -4.49 -23.24 -27.01
N LYS A 101 -3.45 -24.08 -27.10
CA LYS A 101 -3.60 -25.51 -27.44
C LYS A 101 -3.23 -26.52 -26.35
N TYR A 102 -2.84 -26.08 -25.15
CA TYR A 102 -2.44 -27.01 -24.09
C TYR A 102 -3.27 -26.93 -22.80
N SER A 103 -4.15 -25.93 -22.68
CA SER A 103 -5.06 -25.82 -21.53
C SER A 103 -6.41 -26.47 -21.83
N SER A 104 -6.39 -27.76 -22.13
CA SER A 104 -7.57 -28.58 -21.90
C SER A 104 -7.13 -29.95 -21.42
N SER A 105 -7.47 -30.22 -20.15
CA SER A 105 -7.69 -31.52 -19.54
C SER A 105 -6.53 -32.51 -19.56
N VAL A 106 -5.97 -32.83 -18.38
CA VAL A 106 -5.88 -34.20 -17.85
C VAL A 106 -5.25 -34.18 -16.44
N SER A 107 -6.13 -34.37 -15.46
CA SER A 107 -5.94 -35.11 -14.20
C SER A 107 -4.67 -34.86 -13.38
N ASP A 108 -4.72 -33.82 -12.54
CA ASP A 108 -3.79 -33.61 -11.42
C ASP A 108 -4.02 -34.59 -10.24
N ASP A 109 -5.20 -35.22 -10.19
CA ASP A 109 -5.61 -36.14 -9.12
C ASP A 109 -4.78 -37.45 -9.06
N SER A 110 -4.29 -37.92 -10.22
CA SER A 110 -3.50 -39.15 -10.30
C SER A 110 -2.09 -38.99 -9.73
N ARG A 111 -1.46 -37.83 -9.91
CA ARG A 111 -0.12 -37.55 -9.37
C ARG A 111 -0.18 -37.33 -7.86
N LYS A 112 -1.19 -36.59 -7.39
CA LYS A 112 -1.42 -36.34 -5.95
C LYS A 112 -1.70 -37.62 -5.18
N SER A 113 -2.52 -38.51 -5.72
CA SER A 113 -2.84 -39.80 -5.06
C SER A 113 -1.65 -40.76 -5.00
N LYS A 114 -0.69 -40.67 -5.93
CA LYS A 114 0.55 -41.48 -5.90
C LYS A 114 1.50 -41.01 -4.80
N LEU A 115 1.72 -39.71 -4.68
CA LEU A 115 2.58 -39.12 -3.63
C LEU A 115 2.04 -39.39 -2.21
N LEU A 116 0.71 -39.33 -2.02
CA LEU A 116 0.09 -39.63 -0.73
C LEU A 116 0.28 -41.08 -0.29
N LYS A 117 0.41 -42.02 -1.23
CA LYS A 117 0.66 -43.43 -0.92
C LYS A 117 2.11 -43.65 -0.49
N GLU A 118 3.06 -43.02 -1.19
CA GLU A 118 4.49 -43.11 -0.85
C GLU A 118 4.80 -42.52 0.52
N LEU A 119 4.26 -41.34 0.85
CA LEU A 119 4.46 -40.73 2.17
C LEU A 119 3.92 -41.59 3.32
N LYS A 120 2.79 -42.28 3.10
CA LYS A 120 2.20 -43.16 4.10
C LYS A 120 3.02 -44.43 4.30
N LEU A 121 3.52 -45.01 3.21
CA LEU A 121 4.39 -46.18 3.26
C LEU A 121 5.69 -45.86 4.00
N LEU A 122 6.32 -44.73 3.68
CA LEU A 122 7.56 -44.29 4.31
C LEU A 122 7.37 -44.02 5.82
N GLY A 123 6.23 -43.46 6.22
CA GLY A 123 5.90 -43.27 7.63
C GLY A 123 5.70 -44.58 8.41
N GLN A 124 5.26 -45.65 7.73
CA GLN A 124 5.13 -46.97 8.34
C GLN A 124 6.48 -47.69 8.44
N GLU A 125 7.33 -47.58 7.42
CA GLU A 125 8.69 -48.12 7.43
C GLU A 125 9.56 -47.49 8.52
N VAL A 126 9.50 -46.16 8.69
CA VAL A 126 10.18 -45.47 9.80
C VAL A 126 9.66 -45.90 11.17
N LYS A 127 8.40 -46.33 11.27
CA LYS A 127 7.80 -46.81 12.51
C LYS A 127 8.22 -48.25 12.85
N GLU A 128 8.46 -49.11 11.86
CA GLU A 128 8.96 -50.47 12.08
C GLU A 128 10.46 -50.50 12.44
N LEU A 129 11.21 -49.47 12.06
CA LEU A 129 12.63 -49.32 12.40
C LEU A 129 12.90 -48.74 13.80
N ARG A 130 11.86 -48.50 14.61
CA ARG A 130 11.93 -47.87 15.93
C ARG A 130 11.41 -48.79 17.03
#